data_AF-A0A4Y9SC63-F1
#
_entry.id   AF-A0A4Y9SC63-F1
#
_cell.length_a   1.000
_cell.length_b   1.000
_cell.length_c   1.000
_cell.angle_alpha   90.00
_cell.angle_beta   90.00
_cell.angle_gamma   90.00
#
_symmetry.space_group_name_H-M   'P 1'
#
loop_
_entity.id
_entity.type
_entity.pdbx_description
1 polymer ?
#
loop_
_entity_poly.entity_id
_entity_poly.type
_entity_poly.pdbx_seq_one_letter_code
_entity_poly.pdbx_strand_id
1 'polypeptide(L)'
;MLSLALYSLAAHAATPESKALYDQTRAAAAAQYKADHAQCRTLAGNARDVCEAEAKARQVRAEEDAGAQYKNTLDAYTKARMRIASANYDLDRAKCGALGGNDKDVCLAQAKATRVAAEADAKADEKAFEARQDARDDKRTAQYKVALEKCDAFAGAVKDNCVSTAKAQYGK
;
A
#
# COMPACT_ATOMS: atom_id res chain seq x y z
N MET A 1 30.48 8.36 24.86
CA MET A 1 30.45 8.29 23.38
C MET A 1 29.23 7.49 23.00
N LEU A 2 28.13 8.17 22.66
CA LEU A 2 26.88 7.54 22.26
C LEU A 2 26.90 7.39 20.74
N SER A 3 27.19 6.19 20.24
CA SER A 3 27.19 5.90 18.80
C SER A 3 25.76 5.92 18.27
N LEU A 4 25.42 6.94 17.49
CA LEU A 4 24.25 6.94 16.62
C LEU A 4 24.49 5.96 15.47
N ALA A 5 23.95 4.75 15.59
CA ALA A 5 23.84 3.84 14.46
C ALA A 5 22.81 4.39 13.47
N LEU A 6 23.28 4.87 12.31
CA LEU A 6 22.45 5.12 11.15
C LEU A 6 21.84 3.78 10.69
N TYR A 7 20.57 3.54 11.05
CA TYR A 7 19.78 2.47 10.47
C TYR A 7 19.47 2.84 9.01
N SER A 8 20.26 2.26 8.09
CA SER A 8 19.89 2.22 6.68
C SER A 8 18.61 1.37 6.54
N LEU A 9 17.47 2.00 6.24
CA LEU A 9 16.31 1.26 5.72
C LEU A 9 16.64 0.75 4.32
N ALA A 10 17.29 -0.41 4.23
CA ALA A 10 17.35 -1.16 3.00
C ALA A 10 15.92 -1.60 2.62
N ALA A 11 15.56 -1.49 1.35
CA ALA A 11 14.39 -2.16 0.82
C ALA A 11 14.60 -3.67 1.06
N HIS A 12 13.83 -4.25 1.98
CA HIS A 12 13.94 -5.67 2.29
C HIS A 12 13.40 -6.44 1.08
N ALA A 13 14.27 -7.16 0.37
CA ALA A 13 13.84 -8.11 -0.64
C ALA A 13 12.94 -9.16 0.03
N ALA A 14 11.91 -9.63 -0.69
CA ALA A 14 10.98 -10.63 -0.18
C ALA A 14 11.74 -11.88 0.28
N THR A 15 11.84 -12.09 1.60
CA THR A 15 12.48 -13.26 2.18
C THR A 15 11.54 -14.46 2.14
N PRO A 16 12.05 -15.70 2.18
CA PRO A 16 11.21 -16.89 2.38
C PRO A 16 10.30 -16.77 3.60
N GLU A 17 10.74 -16.12 4.69
CA GLU A 17 9.89 -15.88 5.86
C GLU A 17 8.74 -14.91 5.53
N SER A 18 9.00 -13.83 4.80
CA SER A 18 7.96 -12.87 4.40
C SER A 18 6.89 -13.52 3.50
N LYS A 19 7.28 -14.44 2.62
CA LYS A 19 6.36 -15.22 1.79
C LYS A 19 5.53 -16.18 2.64
N ALA A 20 6.17 -16.91 3.56
CA ALA A 20 5.48 -17.82 4.46
C ALA A 20 4.47 -17.08 5.34
N LEU A 21 4.81 -15.89 5.85
CA LEU A 21 3.91 -15.02 6.60
C LEU A 21 2.73 -14.58 5.74
N TYR A 22 2.98 -14.11 4.51
CA TYR A 22 1.91 -13.74 3.56
C TYR A 22 0.94 -14.89 3.31
N ASP A 23 1.46 -16.08 2.98
CA ASP A 23 0.65 -17.27 2.72
C ASP A 23 -0.14 -17.71 3.96
N GLN A 24 0.48 -17.62 5.15
CA GLN A 24 -0.18 -17.90 6.44
C GLN A 24 -1.31 -16.90 6.72
N THR A 25 -1.09 -15.60 6.54
CA THR A 25 -2.14 -14.56 6.74
C THR A 25 -3.30 -14.77 5.78
N ARG A 26 -3.01 -15.07 4.51
CA ARG A 26 -4.01 -15.44 3.50
C ARG A 26 -4.86 -16.64 3.92
N ALA A 27 -4.21 -17.71 4.40
CA ALA A 27 -4.89 -18.91 4.86
C ALA A 27 -5.75 -18.65 6.10
N ALA A 28 -5.23 -17.88 7.07
CA ALA A 28 -5.96 -17.50 8.27
C ALA A 28 -7.19 -16.63 7.94
N ALA A 29 -7.06 -15.65 7.04
CA ALA A 29 -8.16 -14.81 6.59
C ALA A 29 -9.27 -15.63 5.90
N ALA A 30 -8.89 -16.57 5.03
CA ALA A 30 -9.84 -17.46 4.37
C ALA A 30 -10.55 -18.41 5.36
N ALA A 31 -9.82 -18.94 6.35
CA ALA A 31 -10.38 -19.78 7.40
C ALA A 31 -11.37 -18.99 8.28
N GLN A 32 -11.01 -17.77 8.67
CA GLN A 32 -11.88 -16.89 9.45
C GLN A 32 -13.13 -16.51 8.67
N TYR A 33 -12.99 -16.14 7.38
CA TYR A 33 -14.13 -15.87 6.51
C TYR A 33 -15.08 -17.07 6.45
N LYS A 34 -14.57 -18.28 6.28
CA LYS A 34 -15.39 -19.50 6.24
C LYS A 34 -16.16 -19.70 7.55
N ALA A 35 -15.51 -19.47 8.69
CA ALA A 35 -16.15 -19.59 10.01
C ALA A 35 -17.23 -18.51 10.22
N ASP A 36 -16.90 -17.24 9.97
CA ASP A 36 -17.83 -16.11 10.07
C ASP A 36 -19.03 -16.32 9.15
N HIS A 37 -18.79 -16.69 7.90
CA HIS A 37 -19.85 -16.92 6.91
C HIS A 37 -20.78 -18.06 7.33
N ALA A 38 -20.28 -19.11 7.98
CA ALA A 38 -21.12 -20.18 8.52
C ALA A 38 -22.03 -19.67 9.64
N GLN A 39 -21.53 -18.78 10.51
CA GLN A 39 -22.33 -18.13 11.55
C GLN A 39 -23.37 -17.18 10.94
N CYS A 40 -23.00 -16.38 9.94
CA CYS A 40 -23.92 -15.47 9.27
C CYS A 40 -25.14 -16.17 8.65
N ARG A 41 -24.99 -17.42 8.20
CA ARG A 41 -26.10 -18.23 7.65
C ARG A 41 -27.20 -18.55 8.66
N THR A 42 -26.94 -18.40 9.96
CA THR A 42 -27.95 -18.57 11.02
C THR A 42 -28.85 -17.34 11.18
N LEU A 43 -28.47 -16.21 10.59
CA LEU A 43 -29.22 -14.97 10.59
C LEU A 43 -30.19 -14.91 9.38
N ALA A 44 -31.11 -13.96 9.41
CA ALA A 44 -32.05 -13.72 8.32
C ALA A 44 -32.15 -12.23 7.96
N GLY A 45 -32.59 -11.95 6.73
CA GLY A 45 -32.79 -10.59 6.23
C GLY A 45 -31.51 -9.75 6.27
N ASN A 46 -31.67 -8.44 6.50
CA ASN A 46 -30.57 -7.50 6.47
C ASN A 46 -29.44 -7.82 7.47
N ALA A 47 -29.77 -8.40 8.63
CA ALA A 47 -28.76 -8.81 9.61
C ALA A 47 -27.79 -9.85 9.03
N ARG A 48 -28.29 -10.78 8.20
CA ARG A 48 -27.45 -11.73 7.47
C ARG A 48 -26.59 -11.03 6.42
N ASP A 49 -27.18 -10.14 5.62
CA ASP A 49 -26.47 -9.41 4.57
C ASP A 49 -25.29 -8.60 5.14
N VAL A 50 -25.53 -7.90 6.25
CA VAL A 50 -24.49 -7.14 6.96
C VAL A 50 -23.40 -8.08 7.47
N CYS A 51 -23.75 -9.18 8.12
CA CYS A 51 -22.78 -10.16 8.62
C CYS A 51 -21.89 -10.71 7.50
N GLU A 52 -22.48 -11.12 6.37
CA GLU A 52 -21.73 -11.64 5.22
C GLU A 52 -20.80 -10.57 4.61
N ALA A 53 -21.28 -9.34 4.50
CA ALA A 53 -20.48 -8.22 3.98
C ALA A 53 -19.33 -7.84 4.94
N GLU A 54 -19.55 -7.90 6.26
CA GLU A 54 -18.50 -7.66 7.25
C GLU A 54 -17.41 -8.72 7.19
N ALA A 55 -17.79 -10.00 7.12
CA ALA A 55 -16.85 -11.10 6.99
C ALA A 55 -15.98 -10.94 5.73
N LYS A 56 -16.60 -10.58 4.60
CA LYS A 56 -15.91 -10.33 3.34
C LYS A 56 -14.98 -9.11 3.42
N ALA A 57 -15.42 -8.01 4.05
CA ALA A 57 -14.59 -6.82 4.21
C ALA A 57 -13.36 -7.10 5.09
N ARG A 58 -13.52 -7.87 6.18
CA ARG A 58 -12.40 -8.33 7.01
C ARG A 58 -11.42 -9.20 6.23
N GLN A 59 -11.94 -10.14 5.44
CA GLN A 59 -11.12 -11.00 4.58
C GLN A 59 -10.31 -10.16 3.59
N VAL A 60 -10.98 -9.30 2.81
CA VAL A 60 -10.31 -8.44 1.82
C VAL A 60 -9.23 -7.61 2.49
N ARG A 61 -9.52 -6.94 3.61
CA ARG A 61 -8.52 -6.14 4.34
C ARG A 61 -7.28 -6.95 4.70
N ALA A 62 -7.45 -8.10 5.36
CA ALA A 62 -6.32 -8.93 5.78
C ALA A 62 -5.48 -9.38 4.58
N GLU A 63 -6.12 -9.77 3.48
CA GLU A 63 -5.45 -10.25 2.28
C GLU A 63 -4.73 -9.14 1.52
N GLU A 64 -5.33 -7.96 1.45
CA GLU A 64 -4.78 -6.79 0.78
C GLU A 64 -3.63 -6.16 1.55
N ASP A 65 -3.75 -6.03 2.87
CA ASP A 65 -2.68 -5.52 3.72
C ASP A 65 -1.47 -6.47 3.69
N ALA A 66 -1.70 -7.79 3.76
CA ALA A 66 -0.63 -8.78 3.63
C ALA A 66 0.02 -8.74 2.25
N GLY A 67 -0.78 -8.63 1.19
CA GLY A 67 -0.28 -8.56 -0.19
C GLY A 67 0.53 -7.28 -0.46
N ALA A 68 0.11 -6.16 0.11
CA ALA A 68 0.84 -4.90 0.01
C ALA A 68 2.16 -4.94 0.76
N GLN A 69 2.18 -5.49 1.98
CA GLN A 69 3.41 -5.68 2.75
C GLN A 69 4.38 -6.64 2.08
N TYR A 70 3.88 -7.76 1.53
CA TYR A 70 4.71 -8.75 0.84
C TYR A 70 5.38 -8.17 -0.42
N LYS A 71 4.63 -7.40 -1.21
CA LYS A 71 5.16 -6.76 -2.43
C LYS A 71 6.01 -5.55 -2.13
N ASN A 72 5.67 -4.82 -1.07
CA ASN A 72 6.33 -3.61 -0.61
C ASN A 72 6.59 -2.56 -1.72
N THR A 73 5.62 -2.39 -2.62
CA THR A 73 5.65 -1.36 -3.68
C THR A 73 4.53 -0.35 -3.50
N LEU A 74 4.76 0.89 -3.95
CA LEU A 74 3.75 1.94 -3.93
C LEU A 74 2.44 1.47 -4.57
N ASP A 75 2.51 0.93 -5.79
CA ASP A 75 1.38 0.38 -6.53
C ASP A 75 0.61 -0.70 -5.73
N ALA A 76 1.31 -1.57 -5.00
CA ALA A 76 0.66 -2.60 -4.19
C ALA A 76 -0.13 -1.99 -3.03
N TYR A 77 0.45 -1.01 -2.33
CA TYR A 77 -0.25 -0.28 -1.26
C TYR A 77 -1.43 0.55 -1.80
N THR A 78 -1.28 1.24 -2.93
CA THR A 78 -2.37 1.99 -3.56
C THR A 78 -3.53 1.07 -3.91
N LYS A 79 -3.24 -0.04 -4.59
CA LYS A 79 -4.25 -1.03 -5.00
C LYS A 79 -4.94 -1.68 -3.80
N ALA A 80 -4.21 -1.99 -2.73
CA ALA A 80 -4.78 -2.51 -1.50
C ALA A 80 -5.79 -1.52 -0.90
N ARG A 81 -5.42 -0.25 -0.77
CA ARG A 81 -6.34 0.81 -0.28
C ARG A 81 -7.60 0.93 -1.13
N MET A 82 -7.48 0.87 -2.46
CA MET A 82 -8.64 0.91 -3.37
C MET A 82 -9.57 -0.31 -3.20
N ARG A 83 -9.01 -1.52 -3.08
CA ARG A 83 -9.81 -2.74 -2.89
C ARG A 83 -10.47 -2.79 -1.51
N ILE A 84 -9.78 -2.32 -0.47
CA ILE A 84 -10.33 -2.16 0.88
C ILE A 84 -11.48 -1.14 0.90
N ALA A 85 -11.31 -0.01 0.20
CA ALA A 85 -12.39 0.99 0.07
C ALA A 85 -13.64 0.40 -0.63
N SER A 86 -13.43 -0.39 -1.69
CA SER A 86 -14.53 -1.10 -2.37
C SER A 86 -15.23 -2.11 -1.46
N ALA A 87 -14.50 -2.89 -0.65
CA ALA A 87 -15.10 -3.84 0.27
C ALA A 87 -15.84 -3.15 1.43
N ASN A 88 -15.32 -2.03 1.94
CA ASN A 88 -16.04 -1.23 2.94
C ASN A 88 -17.32 -0.61 2.37
N TYR A 89 -17.31 -0.20 1.09
CA TYR A 89 -18.52 0.27 0.42
C TYR A 89 -19.60 -0.82 0.33
N ASP A 90 -19.24 -2.05 -0.01
CA ASP A 90 -20.18 -3.17 -0.03
C ASP A 90 -20.79 -3.41 1.36
N LEU A 91 -19.97 -3.31 2.41
CA LEU A 91 -20.42 -3.38 3.80
C LEU A 91 -21.38 -2.24 4.15
N ASP A 92 -21.02 -0.99 3.85
CA ASP A 92 -21.86 0.16 4.16
C ASP A 92 -23.19 0.10 3.41
N ARG A 93 -23.19 -0.38 2.15
CA ARG A 93 -24.43 -0.65 1.42
C ARG A 93 -25.30 -1.71 2.09
N ALA A 94 -24.69 -2.80 2.58
CA ALA A 94 -25.42 -3.82 3.31
C ALA A 94 -26.07 -3.23 4.57
N LYS A 95 -25.36 -2.37 5.32
CA LYS A 95 -25.90 -1.68 6.50
C LYS A 95 -27.07 -0.76 6.17
N CYS A 96 -27.05 -0.13 5.00
CA CYS A 96 -28.19 0.67 4.51
C CYS A 96 -29.43 -0.17 4.13
N GLY A 97 -29.30 -1.50 4.03
CA GLY A 97 -30.35 -2.35 3.47
C GLY A 97 -31.66 -2.39 4.28
N ALA A 98 -31.60 -2.17 5.59
CA ALA A 98 -32.77 -2.09 6.47
C ALA A 98 -33.53 -0.75 6.38
N LEU A 99 -32.95 0.27 5.76
CA LEU A 99 -33.57 1.59 5.63
C LEU A 99 -34.56 1.63 4.46
N GLY A 100 -35.50 2.58 4.50
CA GLY A 100 -36.47 2.84 3.44
C GLY A 100 -36.54 4.33 3.08
N GLY A 101 -37.10 4.62 1.91
CA GLY A 101 -37.28 6.00 1.43
C GLY A 101 -36.00 6.81 1.38
N ASN A 102 -36.11 8.11 1.68
CA ASN A 102 -35.00 9.06 1.63
C ASN A 102 -33.82 8.66 2.54
N ASP A 103 -34.07 8.03 3.69
CA ASP A 103 -33.00 7.62 4.61
C ASP A 103 -32.07 6.58 3.98
N LYS A 104 -32.63 5.67 3.17
CA LYS A 104 -31.85 4.71 2.40
C LYS A 104 -30.99 5.40 1.33
N ASP A 105 -31.58 6.35 0.62
CA ASP A 105 -30.89 7.08 -0.45
C ASP A 105 -29.72 7.89 0.09
N VAL A 106 -29.93 8.60 1.21
CA VAL A 106 -28.87 9.33 1.93
C VAL A 106 -27.77 8.38 2.40
N CYS A 107 -28.12 7.24 2.99
CA CYS A 107 -27.15 6.25 3.44
C CYS A 107 -26.29 5.70 2.28
N LEU A 108 -26.91 5.36 1.15
CA LEU A 108 -26.19 4.88 -0.03
C LEU A 108 -25.30 5.97 -0.66
N ALA A 109 -25.77 7.22 -0.67
CA ALA A 109 -24.98 8.36 -1.12
C ALA A 109 -23.75 8.59 -0.24
N GLN A 110 -23.91 8.50 1.09
CA GLN A 110 -22.81 8.59 2.06
C GLN A 110 -21.80 7.45 1.86
N ALA A 111 -22.25 6.20 1.75
CA ALA A 111 -21.38 5.05 1.48
C ALA A 111 -20.55 5.28 0.19
N LYS A 112 -21.20 5.76 -0.88
CA LYS A 112 -20.52 6.05 -2.14
C LYS A 112 -19.52 7.20 -1.99
N ALA A 113 -19.87 8.25 -1.27
CA ALA A 113 -18.98 9.38 -0.99
C ALA A 113 -17.73 8.93 -0.22
N THR A 114 -17.90 8.10 0.82
CA THR A 114 -16.80 7.50 1.59
C THR A 114 -15.86 6.70 0.70
N ARG A 115 -16.40 5.85 -0.20
CA ARG A 115 -15.58 5.09 -1.16
C ARG A 115 -14.78 6.01 -2.08
N VAL A 116 -15.45 6.99 -2.68
CA VAL A 116 -14.82 7.93 -3.62
C VAL A 116 -13.72 8.72 -2.93
N ALA A 117 -13.95 9.20 -1.71
CA ALA A 117 -12.95 9.90 -0.91
C ALA A 117 -11.73 9.00 -0.65
N ALA A 118 -11.94 7.78 -0.15
CA ALA A 118 -10.83 6.85 0.13
C ALA A 118 -10.02 6.48 -1.12
N GLU A 119 -10.66 6.29 -2.28
CA GLU A 119 -9.98 6.03 -3.54
C GLU A 119 -9.23 7.27 -4.08
N ALA A 120 -9.79 8.46 -3.89
CA ALA A 120 -9.14 9.71 -4.27
C ALA A 120 -7.90 9.98 -3.43
N ASP A 121 -7.99 9.79 -2.11
CA ASP A 121 -6.87 9.95 -1.18
C ASP A 121 -5.75 8.95 -1.50
N ALA A 122 -6.08 7.69 -1.81
CA ALA A 122 -5.10 6.70 -2.22
C ALA A 122 -4.31 7.12 -3.47
N LYS A 123 -5.00 7.67 -4.48
CA LYS A 123 -4.37 8.18 -5.71
C LYS A 123 -3.58 9.46 -5.49
N ALA A 124 -4.04 10.33 -4.60
CA ALA A 124 -3.34 11.56 -4.26
C ALA A 124 -2.01 11.26 -3.56
N ASP A 125 -2.02 10.34 -2.60
CA ASP A 125 -0.82 9.90 -1.88
C ASP A 125 0.19 9.23 -2.82
N GLU A 126 -0.28 8.40 -3.76
CA GLU A 126 0.55 7.79 -4.80
C GLU A 126 1.29 8.85 -5.61
N LYS A 127 0.54 9.80 -6.21
CA LYS A 127 1.13 10.89 -7.00
C LYS A 127 2.08 11.76 -6.20
N ALA A 128 1.74 12.06 -4.94
CA ALA A 128 2.59 12.85 -4.07
C ALA A 128 3.90 12.14 -3.76
N PHE A 129 3.88 10.81 -3.62
CA PHE A 129 5.07 10.02 -3.41
C PHE A 129 5.93 9.91 -4.67
N GLU A 130 5.33 9.66 -5.85
CA GLU A 130 6.02 9.67 -7.15
C GLU A 130 6.73 11.00 -7.39
N ALA A 131 6.02 12.13 -7.26
CA ALA A 131 6.61 13.46 -7.42
C ALA A 131 7.79 13.72 -6.46
N ARG A 132 7.74 13.19 -5.24
CA ARG A 132 8.85 13.28 -4.28
C ARG A 132 10.02 12.37 -4.67
N GLN A 133 9.78 11.21 -5.27
CA GLN A 133 10.83 10.33 -5.78
C GLN A 133 11.53 10.97 -6.98
N ASP A 134 10.78 11.45 -7.96
CA ASP A 134 11.31 12.11 -9.16
C ASP A 134 12.16 13.32 -8.77
N ALA A 135 11.65 14.19 -7.89
CA ALA A 135 12.40 15.35 -7.41
C ALA A 135 13.70 14.97 -6.66
N ARG A 136 13.75 13.80 -6.01
CA ARG A 136 14.98 13.29 -5.38
C ARG A 136 15.95 12.78 -6.43
N ASP A 137 15.48 12.06 -7.44
CA ASP A 137 16.32 11.54 -8.51
C ASP A 137 16.90 12.68 -9.36
N ASP A 138 16.11 13.68 -9.71
CA ASP A 138 16.55 14.87 -10.45
C ASP A 138 17.68 15.60 -9.72
N LYS A 139 17.49 15.87 -8.42
CA LYS A 139 18.53 16.50 -7.58
C LYS A 139 19.79 15.67 -7.55
N ARG A 140 19.65 14.35 -7.40
CA ARG A 140 20.78 13.43 -7.35
C ARG A 140 21.52 13.37 -8.69
N THR A 141 20.79 13.33 -9.80
CA THR A 141 21.32 13.40 -11.17
C THR A 141 22.08 14.70 -11.41
N ALA A 142 21.53 15.84 -10.98
CA ALA A 142 22.19 17.14 -11.11
C ALA A 142 23.50 17.18 -10.29
N GLN A 143 23.48 16.70 -9.05
CA GLN A 143 24.68 16.62 -8.21
C GLN A 143 25.72 15.64 -8.76
N TYR A 144 25.30 14.52 -9.33
CA TYR A 144 26.18 13.58 -10.02
C TYR A 144 26.88 14.22 -11.22
N LYS A 145 26.14 14.98 -12.05
CA LYS A 145 26.73 15.73 -13.17
C LYS A 145 27.81 16.70 -12.67
N VAL A 146 27.55 17.47 -11.61
CA VAL A 146 28.56 18.36 -11.01
C VAL A 146 29.78 17.58 -10.49
N ALA A 147 29.56 16.39 -9.90
CA ALA A 147 30.66 15.54 -9.44
C ALA A 147 31.52 15.03 -10.60
N LEU A 148 30.92 14.68 -11.74
CA LEU A 148 31.64 14.30 -12.95
C LEU A 148 32.52 15.46 -13.46
N GLU A 149 31.97 16.67 -13.57
CA GLU A 149 32.74 17.86 -13.98
C GLU A 149 33.94 18.12 -13.06
N LYS A 150 33.80 17.85 -11.76
CA LYS A 150 34.93 17.95 -10.81
C LYS A 150 36.00 16.88 -11.06
N CYS A 151 35.60 15.68 -11.46
CA CYS A 151 36.54 14.60 -11.80
C CYS A 151 37.35 14.90 -13.06
N ASP A 152 36.88 15.80 -13.93
CA ASP A 152 37.60 16.19 -15.15
C ASP A 152 38.90 16.97 -14.87
N ALA A 153 39.12 17.43 -13.64
CA ALA A 153 40.40 17.97 -13.20
C ALA A 153 41.51 16.90 -13.08
N PHE A 154 41.17 15.61 -13.14
CA PHE A 154 42.11 14.49 -13.04
C PHE A 154 42.31 13.78 -14.39
N ALA A 155 43.35 12.95 -14.46
CA ALA A 155 43.62 12.10 -15.62
C ALA A 155 44.00 10.67 -15.21
N GLY A 156 43.87 9.73 -16.15
CA GLY A 156 44.19 8.31 -15.96
C GLY A 156 43.44 7.67 -14.80
N ALA A 157 44.09 6.76 -14.09
CA ALA A 157 43.49 5.98 -13.00
C ALA A 157 42.86 6.84 -11.89
N VAL A 158 43.36 8.06 -11.66
CA VAL A 158 42.80 8.98 -10.66
C VAL A 158 41.41 9.47 -11.10
N LYS A 159 41.25 9.82 -12.38
CA LYS A 159 39.95 10.21 -12.93
C LYS A 159 38.96 9.05 -12.87
N ASP A 160 39.39 7.87 -13.29
CA ASP A 160 38.54 6.68 -13.32
C ASP A 160 38.02 6.35 -11.90
N ASN A 161 38.89 6.44 -10.90
CA ASN A 161 38.51 6.19 -9.52
C ASN A 161 37.57 7.29 -8.96
N CYS A 162 37.79 8.56 -9.34
CA CYS A 162 36.88 9.66 -9.01
C CYS A 162 35.47 9.41 -9.57
N VAL A 163 35.36 9.08 -10.86
CA VAL A 163 34.08 8.80 -11.52
C VAL A 163 33.38 7.58 -10.90
N SER A 164 34.12 6.51 -10.60
CA SER A 164 33.59 5.33 -9.92
C SER A 164 33.00 5.67 -8.54
N THR A 165 33.74 6.47 -7.76
CA THR A 165 33.28 6.94 -6.44
C THR A 165 32.02 7.80 -6.56
N ALA A 166 31.97 8.71 -7.54
CA ALA A 166 30.78 9.51 -7.79
C ALA A 166 29.56 8.64 -8.16
N LYS A 167 29.72 7.64 -9.03
CA LYS A 167 28.66 6.69 -9.37
C LYS A 167 28.13 5.98 -8.13
N ALA A 168 29.03 5.46 -7.29
CA ALA A 168 28.64 4.79 -6.04
C ALA A 168 27.93 5.75 -5.07
N GLN A 169 28.44 6.96 -4.88
CA GLN A 169 27.87 7.97 -3.98
C GLN A 169 26.46 8.39 -4.41
N TYR A 170 26.23 8.56 -5.70
CA TYR A 170 24.95 9.03 -6.24
C TYR A 170 24.06 7.89 -6.76
N GLY A 171 24.47 6.62 -6.64
CA GLY A 171 23.70 5.48 -7.13
C GLY A 171 23.31 5.62 -8.60
N LYS A 172 24.27 6.01 -9.45
CA LYS A 172 24.13 6.20 -10.89
C LYS A 172 24.99 5.23 -11.68
#